data_AF-A0AAF3J5N0-F1
#
_entry.id   AF-A0AAF3J5N0-F1
#
_cell.length_a   1.000
_cell.length_b   1.000
_cell.length_c   1.000
_cell.angle_alpha   90.00
_cell.angle_beta   90.00
_cell.angle_gamma   90.00
#
_symmetry.space_group_name_H-M   'P 1'
#
loop_
_entity.id
_entity.type
_entity.pdbx_description
1 polymer ?
#
loop_
_entity_poly.entity_id
_entity_poly.type
_entity_poly.pdbx_seq_one_letter_code
_entity_poly.pdbx_strand_id
1 'polypeptide(L)'
;MRRYMPPEVLKEEGPFAFFATDIWSLGVILYEATFGEKFLGRIEGNDRSLFYQALNSFFNLKDTIDLEATFSGYKLCFSHQTMLEGFLRYDYRTRLNFKQMELLLNSTWDEPEKDSEGKKSLYSVPDVTFGSG
;
A
#
# COMPACT_ATOMS: atom_id res chain seq x y z
N MET A 1 -6.01 4.60 -14.92
CA MET A 1 -7.10 4.63 -13.91
C MET A 1 -7.35 3.27 -13.23
N ARG A 2 -7.30 2.13 -13.92
CA ARG A 2 -7.64 0.81 -13.34
C ARG A 2 -6.79 0.33 -12.17
N ARG A 3 -5.58 0.87 -12.01
CA ARG A 3 -4.66 0.48 -10.93
C ARG A 3 -5.22 0.71 -9.52
N TYR A 4 -6.04 1.74 -9.38
CA TYR A 4 -6.71 2.08 -8.13
C TYR A 4 -8.03 1.31 -7.95
N MET A 5 -8.43 0.47 -8.92
CA MET A 5 -9.62 -0.36 -8.78
C MET A 5 -9.26 -1.68 -8.06
N PRO A 6 -10.03 -2.07 -7.03
CA PRO A 6 -9.80 -3.31 -6.33
C PRO A 6 -10.26 -4.55 -7.14
N PRO A 7 -9.81 -5.76 -6.77
CA PRO A 7 -10.15 -7.00 -7.47
C PRO A 7 -11.66 -7.23 -7.64
N GLU A 8 -12.48 -6.96 -6.63
CA GLU A 8 -13.94 -7.16 -6.71
C GLU A 8 -14.62 -6.25 -7.74
N VAL A 9 -14.13 -5.01 -7.90
CA VAL A 9 -14.60 -4.08 -8.95
C VAL A 9 -14.16 -4.58 -10.31
N LEU A 10 -12.93 -5.10 -10.42
CA LEU A 10 -12.40 -5.68 -11.65
C LEU A 10 -13.08 -7.00 -12.05
N LYS A 11 -13.71 -7.71 -11.12
CA LYS A 11 -14.51 -8.92 -11.39
C LYS A 11 -15.99 -8.63 -11.68
N GLU A 12 -16.46 -7.41 -11.48
CA GLU A 12 -17.91 -7.09 -11.48
C GLU A 12 -18.71 -7.94 -10.46
N GLU A 13 -18.06 -8.36 -9.36
CA GLU A 13 -18.68 -9.22 -8.35
C GLU A 13 -19.29 -8.41 -7.21
N GLY A 14 -20.62 -8.47 -7.10
CA GLY A 14 -21.38 -8.08 -5.91
C GLY A 14 -21.74 -6.58 -5.79
N PRO A 15 -22.56 -6.22 -4.79
CA PRO A 15 -22.83 -4.82 -4.48
C PRO A 15 -21.53 -4.15 -4.09
N PHE A 16 -21.16 -3.08 -4.81
CA PHE A 16 -19.95 -2.31 -4.54
C PHE A 16 -19.95 -1.85 -3.08
N ALA A 17 -19.08 -2.44 -2.25
CA ALA A 17 -18.82 -1.94 -0.92
C ALA A 17 -17.97 -0.67 -1.08
N PHE A 18 -18.60 0.45 -1.43
CA PHE A 18 -17.94 1.72 -1.81
C PHE A 18 -16.83 2.12 -0.83
N PHE A 19 -17.05 1.92 0.47
CA PHE A 19 -16.03 2.21 1.47
C PHE A 19 -14.77 1.34 1.34
N ALA A 20 -14.91 0.04 1.08
CA ALA A 20 -13.77 -0.85 0.94
C ALA A 20 -13.00 -0.63 -0.39
N THR A 21 -13.67 -0.07 -1.41
CA THR A 21 -13.02 0.29 -2.68
C THR A 21 -12.17 1.55 -2.54
N ASP A 22 -12.60 2.52 -1.73
CA ASP A 22 -11.81 3.72 -1.43
C ASP A 22 -10.57 3.36 -0.59
N ILE A 23 -10.71 2.45 0.37
CA ILE A 23 -9.59 1.93 1.17
C ILE A 23 -8.53 1.29 0.28
N TRP A 24 -8.93 0.49 -0.71
CA TRP A 24 -7.96 -0.08 -1.66
C TRP A 24 -7.21 1.02 -2.42
N SER A 25 -7.95 2.01 -2.94
CA SER A 25 -7.36 3.14 -3.68
C SER A 25 -6.34 3.88 -2.82
N LEU A 26 -6.65 4.09 -1.54
CA LEU A 26 -5.73 4.68 -0.58
C LEU A 26 -4.49 3.80 -0.33
N GLY A 27 -4.66 2.48 -0.23
CA GLY A 27 -3.54 1.53 -0.14
C GLY A 27 -2.59 1.60 -1.33
N VAL A 28 -3.14 1.72 -2.54
CA VAL A 28 -2.33 1.89 -3.77
C VAL A 28 -1.58 3.23 -3.74
N ILE A 29 -2.24 4.33 -3.33
CA ILE A 29 -1.58 5.63 -3.19
C ILE A 29 -0.47 5.58 -2.15
N LEU A 30 -0.74 4.99 -0.98
CA LEU A 30 0.23 4.83 0.08
C LEU A 30 1.44 4.03 -0.42
N TYR A 31 1.20 2.93 -1.13
CA TYR A 31 2.25 2.14 -1.76
C TYR A 31 3.11 3.00 -2.70
N GLU A 32 2.47 3.71 -3.65
CA GLU A 32 3.20 4.49 -4.66
C GLU A 32 4.00 5.63 -3.99
N ALA A 33 3.46 6.24 -2.93
CA ALA A 33 4.16 7.26 -2.14
C ALA A 33 5.34 6.69 -1.32
N THR A 34 5.23 5.45 -0.85
CA THR A 34 6.23 4.80 0.01
C THR A 34 7.43 4.32 -0.79
N PHE A 35 7.17 3.68 -1.92
CA PHE A 35 8.22 3.04 -2.72
C PHE A 35 8.71 3.92 -3.87
N GLY A 36 7.98 4.97 -4.22
CA GLY A 36 8.26 5.78 -5.42
C GLY A 36 8.00 5.04 -6.73
N GLU A 37 7.40 3.84 -6.65
CA GLU A 37 7.11 2.98 -7.78
C GLU A 37 5.61 2.84 -8.01
N LYS A 38 5.27 2.72 -9.28
CA LYS A 38 3.92 2.46 -9.77
C LYS A 38 3.44 1.08 -9.30
N PHE A 39 2.29 0.98 -8.61
CA PHE A 39 1.73 -0.31 -8.16
C PHE A 39 1.43 -1.22 -9.36
N LEU A 40 2.03 -2.41 -9.44
CA LEU A 40 1.99 -3.24 -10.65
C LEU A 40 2.44 -2.47 -11.91
N GLY A 41 3.48 -1.64 -11.76
CA GLY A 41 3.97 -0.70 -12.78
C GLY A 41 4.38 -1.33 -14.11
N ARG A 42 4.77 -2.60 -14.08
CA ARG A 42 5.17 -3.38 -15.25
C ARG A 42 4.01 -3.74 -16.19
N ILE A 43 2.77 -3.61 -15.72
CA ILE A 43 1.58 -3.80 -16.54
C ILE A 43 1.27 -2.47 -17.24
N GLU A 44 1.74 -2.36 -18.49
CA GLU A 44 1.41 -1.25 -19.37
C GLU A 44 0.21 -1.60 -20.27
N GLY A 45 -0.62 -0.60 -20.59
CA GLY A 45 -1.78 -0.75 -21.47
C GLY A 45 -3.13 -0.74 -20.76
N ASN A 46 -4.20 -0.84 -21.55
CA ASN A 46 -5.59 -0.71 -21.09
C ASN A 46 -6.32 -2.06 -21.07
N ASP A 47 -5.61 -3.16 -20.90
CA ASP A 47 -6.19 -4.50 -20.82
C ASP A 47 -6.57 -4.83 -19.36
N ARG A 48 -7.87 -5.05 -19.13
CA ARG A 48 -8.41 -5.33 -17.79
C ARG A 48 -8.01 -6.70 -17.31
N SER A 49 -8.01 -7.67 -18.22
CA SER A 49 -7.75 -9.06 -17.95
C SER A 49 -6.27 -9.25 -17.58
N LEU A 50 -5.36 -8.59 -18.29
CA LEU A 50 -3.93 -8.62 -17.94
C LEU A 50 -3.66 -8.00 -16.57
N PHE A 51 -4.26 -6.85 -16.26
CA PHE A 51 -4.11 -6.23 -14.94
C PHE A 51 -4.65 -7.13 -13.83
N TYR A 52 -5.83 -7.72 -14.03
CA TYR A 52 -6.44 -8.62 -13.07
C TYR A 52 -5.62 -9.91 -12.87
N GLN A 53 -5.05 -10.49 -13.94
CA GLN A 53 -4.16 -11.64 -13.85
C GLN A 53 -2.90 -11.30 -13.06
N ALA A 54 -2.25 -10.16 -13.34
CA ALA A 54 -1.08 -9.72 -12.61
C ALA A 54 -1.37 -9.45 -11.14
N LEU A 55 -2.53 -8.88 -10.84
CA LEU A 55 -3.02 -8.71 -9.49
C LEU A 55 -3.17 -10.06 -8.79
N ASN A 56 -3.81 -11.06 -9.42
CA ASN A 56 -3.91 -12.41 -8.82
C ASN A 56 -2.54 -13.07 -8.60
N SER A 57 -1.59 -12.90 -9.52
CA SER A 57 -0.22 -13.40 -9.36
C SER A 57 0.53 -12.69 -8.22
N PHE A 58 0.27 -11.39 -8.04
CA PHE A 58 0.90 -10.59 -6.99
C PHE A 58 0.46 -11.02 -5.58
N PHE A 59 -0.79 -11.45 -5.42
CA PHE A 59 -1.36 -11.86 -4.13
C PHE A 59 -1.18 -13.35 -3.78
N ASN A 60 -0.56 -14.15 -4.66
CA ASN A 60 -0.16 -15.56 -4.47
C ASN A 60 -0.88 -16.30 -3.32
N LEU A 61 -2.08 -16.86 -3.54
CA LEU A 61 -2.87 -17.76 -2.65
C LEU A 61 -3.11 -17.31 -1.19
N LYS A 62 -2.48 -16.25 -0.69
CA LYS A 62 -2.47 -15.86 0.73
C LYS A 62 -3.36 -14.67 1.02
N ASP A 63 -4.03 -14.11 0.00
CA ASP A 63 -4.91 -12.93 0.09
C ASP A 63 -4.25 -11.65 0.65
N THR A 64 -2.92 -11.67 0.87
CA THR A 64 -2.11 -10.59 1.44
C THR A 64 -0.87 -10.34 0.59
N ILE A 65 -0.41 -9.08 0.56
CA ILE A 65 0.88 -8.73 -0.06
C ILE A 65 2.01 -9.17 0.87
N ASP A 66 2.98 -9.90 0.34
CA ASP A 66 4.25 -10.12 1.01
C ASP A 66 5.16 -8.91 0.74
N LEU A 67 5.10 -7.90 1.59
CA LEU A 67 5.86 -6.65 1.40
C LEU A 67 7.37 -6.88 1.52
N GLU A 68 7.80 -7.81 2.37
CA GLU A 68 9.22 -8.16 2.53
C GLU A 68 9.79 -8.80 1.26
N ALA A 69 9.07 -9.75 0.68
CA ALA A 69 9.46 -10.38 -0.58
C ALA A 69 9.34 -9.43 -1.77
N THR A 70 8.36 -8.52 -1.75
CA THR A 70 8.14 -7.56 -2.83
C THR A 70 9.22 -6.48 -2.87
N PHE A 71 9.76 -6.08 -1.71
CA PHE A 71 10.65 -4.91 -1.60
C PHE A 71 11.83 -5.11 -0.65
N SER A 72 12.70 -6.06 -1.00
CA SER A 72 13.98 -6.25 -0.33
C SER A 72 14.79 -4.94 -0.36
N GLY A 73 14.81 -4.19 0.75
CA GLY A 73 15.55 -2.93 0.88
C GLY A 73 14.83 -1.80 1.60
N TYR A 74 13.50 -1.87 1.76
CA TYR A 74 12.75 -0.86 2.50
C TYR A 74 12.47 -1.35 3.93
N LYS A 75 12.88 -0.55 4.92
CA LYS A 75 12.50 -0.76 6.33
C LYS A 75 11.28 0.10 6.65
N LEU A 76 10.10 -0.51 6.63
CA LEU A 76 8.86 0.15 7.05
C LEU A 76 8.69 0.06 8.57
N CYS A 77 8.13 1.09 9.19
CA CYS A 77 7.68 0.95 10.57
C CYS A 77 6.44 0.05 10.62
N PHE A 78 6.21 -0.56 11.79
CA PHE A 78 5.15 -1.55 11.98
C PHE A 78 3.76 -1.06 11.56
N SER A 79 3.40 0.19 11.89
CA SER A 79 2.10 0.76 11.53
C SER A 79 1.96 0.99 10.03
N HIS A 80 3.02 1.45 9.35
CA HIS A 80 3.04 1.66 7.90
C HIS A 80 2.91 0.33 7.14
N GLN A 81 3.63 -0.69 7.59
CA GLN A 81 3.49 -2.06 7.07
C GLN A 81 2.05 -2.58 7.28
N THR A 82 1.53 -2.45 8.51
CA THR A 82 0.17 -2.89 8.86
C THR A 82 -0.90 -2.18 8.03
N MET A 83 -0.73 -0.88 7.77
CA MET A 83 -1.64 -0.12 6.91
C MET A 83 -1.60 -0.63 5.47
N LEU A 84 -0.42 -0.83 4.89
CA LEU A 84 -0.29 -1.35 3.52
C LEU A 84 -0.90 -2.75 3.38
N GLU A 85 -0.55 -3.68 4.27
CA GLU A 85 -1.10 -5.04 4.26
C GLU A 85 -2.62 -5.05 4.50
N GLY A 86 -3.10 -4.15 5.36
CA GLY A 86 -4.51 -4.05 5.71
C GLY A 86 -5.37 -3.37 4.65
N PHE A 87 -4.87 -2.35 3.95
CA PHE A 87 -5.62 -1.67 2.88
C PHE A 87 -5.67 -2.49 1.61
N LEU A 88 -4.58 -3.18 1.30
CA LEU A 88 -4.44 -3.92 0.06
C LEU A 88 -4.85 -5.40 0.20
N ARG A 89 -5.66 -5.78 1.19
CA ARG A 89 -6.17 -7.17 1.26
C ARG A 89 -7.05 -7.51 0.07
N TYR A 90 -6.88 -8.74 -0.43
CA TYR A 90 -7.64 -9.22 -1.57
C TYR A 90 -9.14 -9.30 -1.25
N ASP A 91 -9.51 -9.92 -0.12
CA ASP A 91 -10.89 -9.91 0.39
C ASP A 91 -11.23 -8.56 1.03
N TYR A 92 -12.13 -7.83 0.37
CA TYR A 92 -12.62 -6.51 0.80
C TYR A 92 -13.24 -6.51 2.20
N ARG A 93 -13.76 -7.63 2.70
CA ARG A 93 -14.38 -7.74 4.04
C ARG A 93 -13.36 -7.68 5.16
N THR A 94 -12.10 -7.98 4.84
CA THR A 94 -11.02 -8.04 5.81
C THR A 94 -10.12 -6.80 5.76
N ARG A 95 -10.36 -5.89 4.82
CA ARG A 95 -9.63 -4.63 4.72
C ARG A 95 -9.85 -3.77 5.96
N LEU A 96 -8.84 -3.01 6.33
CA LEU A 96 -8.96 -2.01 7.40
C LEU A 96 -9.99 -0.95 7.02
N ASN A 97 -10.73 -0.44 8.00
CA ASN A 97 -11.58 0.73 7.81
C ASN A 97 -10.91 2.02 8.31
N PHE A 98 -11.52 3.18 8.03
CA PHE A 98 -10.98 4.48 8.44
C PHE A 98 -10.76 4.63 9.95
N LYS A 99 -11.60 4.02 10.78
CA LYS A 99 -11.41 4.06 12.24
C LYS A 99 -10.15 3.29 12.67
N GLN A 100 -9.90 2.14 12.05
CA GLN A 100 -8.67 1.38 12.30
C GLN A 100 -7.44 2.11 11.77
N MET A 101 -7.55 2.77 10.61
CA MET A 101 -6.50 3.65 10.09
C MET A 101 -6.18 4.79 11.07
N GLU A 102 -7.19 5.48 11.58
CA GLU A 102 -7.01 6.57 12.54
C GLU A 102 -6.28 6.09 13.79
N LEU A 103 -6.64 4.93 14.33
CA LEU A 103 -5.94 4.31 15.46
C LEU A 103 -4.47 4.00 15.15
N LEU A 104 -4.20 3.45 13.96
CA LEU A 104 -2.82 3.16 13.53
C LEU A 104 -2.01 4.45 13.37
N LEU A 105 -2.55 5.46 12.69
CA LEU A 105 -1.89 6.75 12.49
C LEU A 105 -1.57 7.44 13.82
N ASN A 106 -2.54 7.46 14.75
CA ASN A 106 -2.35 8.07 16.07
C ASN A 106 -1.32 7.28 16.91
N SER A 107 -1.29 5.95 16.79
CA SER A 107 -0.25 5.14 17.45
C SER A 107 1.16 5.33 16.85
N THR A 108 1.26 5.88 15.63
CA THR A 108 2.54 6.10 14.94
C THR A 108 3.18 7.43 15.30
N TRP A 109 2.35 8.43 15.66
CA TRP A 109 2.81 9.80 15.92
C TRP A 109 3.39 9.99 17.33
N ASP A 110 3.07 9.09 18.26
CA ASP A 110 3.47 9.21 19.67
C ASP A 110 4.85 8.60 19.98
N GLU A 111 5.46 7.83 19.06
CA GLU A 111 6.81 7.26 19.27
C GLU A 111 7.78 7.61 18.13
N PRO A 112 8.61 8.66 18.28
CA PRO A 112 9.83 8.74 17.48
C PRO A 112 10.74 7.60 17.92
N GLU A 113 11.06 6.67 17.01
CA GLU A 113 12.19 5.75 17.22
C GLU A 113 13.41 6.60 17.58
N LYS A 114 13.91 6.42 18.79
CA LYS A 114 15.19 6.99 19.21
C LYS A 114 16.26 6.11 18.60
N ASP A 115 17.20 6.70 17.87
CA ASP A 115 18.40 5.96 17.50
C ASP A 115 19.20 5.56 18.77
N SER A 116 20.22 4.73 18.60
CA SER A 116 21.12 4.30 19.68
C SER A 116 21.87 5.46 20.38
N GLU A 117 21.75 6.69 19.86
CA GLU A 117 22.31 7.92 20.43
C GLU A 117 21.25 8.83 21.07
N GLY A 118 19.98 8.41 21.10
CA GLY A 118 18.87 9.16 21.67
C GLY A 118 18.39 10.36 20.84
N LYS A 119 18.80 10.47 19.57
CA LYS A 119 18.29 11.49 18.65
C LYS A 119 17.00 11.01 17.99
N LYS A 120 16.10 11.97 17.71
CA LYS A 120 14.83 11.70 17.03
C LYS A 120 15.13 11.23 15.60
N SER A 121 14.80 9.97 15.28
CA SER A 121 14.74 9.50 13.90
C SER A 121 13.51 10.13 13.24
N LEU A 122 13.68 11.33 12.69
CA LEU A 122 12.78 11.79 11.64
C LEU A 122 13.28 11.10 10.37
N TYR A 123 12.39 10.33 9.74
CA TYR A 123 12.39 10.02 8.30
C TYR A 123 13.62 10.59 7.60
N SER A 124 14.65 9.77 7.39
CA SER A 124 15.73 10.13 6.49
C SER A 124 15.14 10.18 5.08
N VAL A 125 14.56 11.33 4.74
CA VAL A 125 14.28 11.74 3.37
C VAL A 125 15.62 11.59 2.65
N PRO A 126 15.74 10.78 1.59
CA PRO A 126 16.96 10.80 0.80
C PRO A 126 17.17 12.24 0.33
N ASP A 127 18.38 12.77 0.50
CA ASP A 127 18.78 14.07 -0.04
C ASP A 127 18.58 14.06 -1.56
N VAL A 128 17.36 14.38 -2.02
CA VAL A 128 17.08 14.63 -3.43
C VAL A 128 17.59 16.04 -3.70
N THR A 129 18.88 16.12 -4.02
CA THR A 129 19.46 17.30 -4.65
C THR A 129 18.83 17.44 -6.03
N PHE A 130 17.82 18.31 -6.15
CA PHE A 130 17.39 18.80 -7.44
C PHE A 130 18.49 19.71 -7.98
N GLY A 131 19.33 19.16 -8.86
CA GLY A 131 20.29 19.93 -9.64
C GLY A 131 19.53 20.91 -10.52
N SER A 132 19.74 22.20 -10.28
CA SER A 132 19.36 23.27 -11.19
C SER A 132 20.22 23.16 -12.46
N GLY A 133 19.59 22.82 -13.58
CA GLY A 133 20.17 22.87 -14.93
C GLY A 133 19.20 23.52 -15.89
#